data_AF-A0A4Q5YPT6-F1
#
_entry.id   AF-A0A4Q5YPT6-F1
#
_cell.length_a   1.000
_cell.length_b   1.000
_cell.length_c   1.000
_cell.angle_alpha   90.00
_cell.angle_beta   90.00
_cell.angle_gamma   90.00
#
_symmetry.space_group_name_H-M   'P 1'
#
loop_
_entity.id
_entity.type
_entity.pdbx_description
1 polymer ?
#
loop_
_entity_poly.entity_id
_entity_poly.type
_entity_poly.pdbx_seq_one_letter_code
_entity_poly.pdbx_strand_id
1 'polypeptide(L)' 'PFNDCVKMGHEAGITAFIQPGGSIRDKDSIDYCIGANLAMVMTGLRHFRH' A
#
# COMPACT_ATOMS: atom_id res chain seq x y z
N PRO A 1 -0.93 -4.43 -6.20
CA PRO A 1 -1.45 -4.62 -7.58
C PRO A 1 -2.43 -3.52 -7.98
N PHE A 2 -3.23 -3.01 -7.03
CA PHE A 2 -4.08 -1.83 -7.20
C PHE A 2 -4.10 -1.02 -5.88
N ASN A 3 -4.68 0.19 -5.91
CA ASN A 3 -4.79 1.10 -4.76
C ASN A 3 -6.07 0.93 -3.93
N ASP A 4 -6.91 -0.03 -4.31
CA ASP A 4 -8.15 -0.41 -3.64
C ASP A 4 -7.92 -0.79 -2.17
N CYS A 5 -6.94 -1.64 -1.89
CA CYS A 5 -6.62 -2.06 -0.51
C CYS A 5 -6.25 -0.88 0.39
N VAL A 6 -5.51 0.10 -0.15
CA VAL A 6 -5.09 1.28 0.60
C VAL A 6 -6.27 2.21 0.84
N LYS A 7 -7.13 2.42 -0.18
CA LYS A 7 -8.36 3.20 -0.06
C LYS A 7 -9.30 2.64 0.99
N MET A 8 -9.60 1.34 0.91
CA MET A 8 -10.49 0.68 1.88
C MET A 8 -9.92 0.74 3.30
N GLY A 9 -8.61 0.52 3.47
CA GLY A 9 -7.96 0.66 4.77
C GLY A 9 -8.06 2.09 5.31
N HIS A 10 -7.86 3.10 4.47
CA HIS A 10 -7.96 4.49 4.87
C HIS A 10 -9.38 4.88 5.28
N GLU A 11 -10.41 4.43 4.54
CA GLU A 11 -11.82 4.61 4.93
C GLU A 11 -12.16 3.95 6.27
N ALA A 12 -11.48 2.85 6.60
CA ALA A 12 -11.56 2.20 7.91
C ALA A 12 -10.71 2.86 9.01
N GLY A 13 -10.03 3.98 8.71
CA GLY A 13 -9.21 4.73 9.66
C GLY A 13 -7.77 4.24 9.81
N ILE A 14 -7.27 3.37 8.92
CA ILE A 14 -5.86 2.95 8.92
C ILE A 14 -4.98 4.08 8.39
N THR A 15 -3.91 4.38 9.13
CA THR A 15 -2.98 5.47 8.83
C THR A 15 -1.64 5.01 8.26
N ALA A 16 -1.34 3.70 8.31
CA ALA A 16 -0.06 3.14 7.89
C ALA A 16 -0.21 1.79 7.17
N PHE A 17 0.56 1.60 6.10
CA PHE A 17 0.57 0.41 5.25
C PHE A 17 1.99 -0.11 5.04
N ILE A 18 2.12 -1.43 4.90
CA ILE A 18 3.38 -2.11 4.58
C ILE A 18 3.14 -3.11 3.46
N GLN A 19 3.99 -3.10 2.43
CA GLN A 19 3.92 -4.08 1.35
C GLN A 19 5.31 -4.38 0.75
N PRO A 20 5.48 -5.56 0.12
CA PRO A 20 6.73 -5.91 -0.56
C PRO A 20 7.07 -5.03 -1.76
N GLY A 21 6.05 -4.52 -2.45
CA GLY A 21 6.20 -3.92 -3.77
C GLY A 21 6.52 -4.96 -4.86
N GLY A 22 7.00 -4.48 -6.00
CA GLY A 22 7.32 -5.27 -7.19
C GLY A 22 6.19 -5.37 -8.22
N SER A 23 5.10 -4.61 -8.05
CA SER A 23 4.07 -4.45 -9.08
C SER A 23 4.39 -3.26 -9.98
N ILE A 24 4.10 -3.39 -11.27
CA ILE A 24 4.13 -2.26 -12.23
C ILE A 24 3.21 -1.12 -11.75
N ARG A 25 2.16 -1.46 -10.99
CA ARG A 25 1.14 -0.52 -10.51
C ARG A 25 1.33 -0.07 -9.07
N ASP A 26 2.48 -0.32 -8.44
CA ASP A 26 2.72 0.15 -7.07
C ASP A 26 2.63 1.67 -6.94
N LYS A 27 2.93 2.39 -8.03
CA LYS A 27 2.82 3.85 -8.10
C LYS A 27 1.39 4.33 -7.77
N ASP A 28 0.35 3.63 -8.22
CA ASP A 28 -1.04 4.01 -7.95
C ASP A 28 -1.35 4.03 -6.44
N SER A 29 -0.76 3.11 -5.68
CA SER A 29 -0.92 3.00 -4.22
C SER A 29 -0.05 4.00 -3.47
N ILE A 30 1.17 4.25 -3.95
CA ILE A 30 2.09 5.23 -3.39
C ILE A 30 1.54 6.64 -3.56
N ASP A 31 1.08 7.00 -4.76
CA ASP A 31 0.53 8.32 -5.05
C ASP A 31 -0.71 8.61 -4.20
N TYR A 32 -1.54 7.59 -3.96
CA TYR A 32 -2.68 7.70 -3.06
C TYR A 32 -2.25 7.95 -1.60
N CYS A 33 -1.26 7.19 -1.09
CA CYS A 33 -0.73 7.42 0.26
C CYS A 33 -0.14 8.82 0.42
N ILE A 34 0.61 9.30 -0.57
CA ILE A 34 1.18 10.66 -0.56
C ILE A 34 0.05 11.70 -0.51
N GLY A 35 -0.95 11.57 -1.39
CA GLY A 35 -2.07 12.52 -1.45
C GLY A 35 -2.95 12.52 -0.19
N ALA A 36 -3.05 11.38 0.49
CA ALA A 36 -3.82 11.22 1.73
C ALA A 36 -2.99 11.39 3.01
N ASN A 37 -1.70 11.74 2.91
CA ASN A 37 -0.77 11.87 4.03
C ASN A 37 -0.69 10.60 4.92
N LEU A 38 -0.66 9.43 4.28
CA LEU A 38 -0.58 8.11 4.92
C LEU A 38 0.87 7.59 4.89
N ALA A 39 1.26 6.83 5.92
CA ALA A 39 2.55 6.16 5.94
C ALA A 39 2.53 4.88 5.07
N MET A 40 3.51 4.71 4.19
CA MET A 40 3.68 3.47 3.42
C MET A 40 5.14 3.01 3.45
N VAL A 41 5.38 1.75 3.82
CA VAL A 41 6.71 1.14 3.92
C VAL A 41 6.87 0.02 2.90
N MET A 42 7.92 0.08 2.09
CA MET A 42 8.29 -0.97 1.13
C MET A 42 9.31 -1.93 1.74
N THR A 43 8.99 -3.23 1.79
CA THR A 43 9.90 -4.24 2.36
C THR A 43 10.80 -4.92 1.33
N GLY A 44 10.42 -4.95 0.06
CA GLY A 44 11.13 -5.71 -0.98
C GLY A 44 11.06 -7.23 -0.82
N LEU A 45 10.43 -7.74 0.24
CA LEU A 45 10.39 -9.16 0.60
C LEU A 45 8.96 -9.63 0.79
N ARG A 46 8.59 -10.67 0.05
CA ARG A 46 7.25 -11.26 0.08
C ARG A 46 7.23 -12.54 0.92
N HIS A 47 6.30 -12.61 1.85
CA HIS A 47 6.08 -13.79 2.70
C HIS A 47 4.78 -14.49 2.30
N PHE A 48 4.86 -15.44 1.37
CA PHE A 48 3.74 -16.35 1.12
C PHE A 48 3.80 -17.54 2.07
N ARG A 49 2.66 -17.90 2.63
CA ARG A 49 2.44 -19.13 3.39
C ARG A 49 1.15 -19.75 2.87
N HIS A 50 1.24 -20.98 2.38
CA HIS A 50 0.10 -21.75 1.90
C HIS A 50 -0.64 -22.40 3.07
#